data_AF-A0A7H1MES8-F1
#
_entry.id   AF-A0A7H1MES8-F1
#
_cell.length_a   1.000
_cell.length_b   1.000
_cell.length_c   1.000
_cell.angle_alpha   90.00
_cell.angle_beta   90.00
_cell.angle_gamma   90.00
#
_symmetry.space_group_name_H-M   'P 1'
#
loop_
_entity.id
_entity.type
_entity.pdbx_description
1 polymer ?
#
loop_
_entity_poly.entity_id
_entity_poly.type
_entity_poly.pdbx_seq_one_letter_code
_entity_poly.pdbx_strand_id
1 'polypeptide(L)'
;MPPFPVWRSTKNLKKKFKKFYQFGFTGTPIFEDNALGTETTEKVFGTQLHSYVIADAIRDEKVLKFKVDYNDVRPQFKSLEQETDEQKLSAAENRQALLHPERIREISQYILTHFR
;
A
#
# COMPACT_ATOMS: atom_id res chain seq x y z
N MET A 1 6.26 -5.00 -15.66
CA MET A 1 4.85 -5.14 -15.23
C MET A 1 3.93 -4.45 -16.24
N PRO A 2 2.75 -4.99 -16.55
CA PRO A 2 1.78 -4.26 -17.36
C PRO A 2 1.30 -3.01 -16.59
N PRO A 3 1.07 -1.87 -17.25
CA PRO A 3 0.54 -0.69 -16.59
C PRO A 3 -0.85 -0.98 -16.01
N PHE A 4 -1.12 -0.46 -14.80
CA PHE A 4 -2.41 -0.62 -14.12
C PHE A 4 -3.59 -0.28 -15.07
N PRO A 5 -4.73 -1.00 -14.98
CA PRO A 5 -5.84 -0.88 -15.92
C PRO A 5 -6.35 0.56 -16.12
N VAL A 6 -6.29 1.38 -15.07
CA VAL A 6 -6.71 2.79 -15.08
C VAL A 6 -5.90 3.62 -16.08
N TRP A 7 -4.60 3.37 -16.22
CA TRP A 7 -3.69 4.12 -17.10
C TRP A 7 -3.89 3.81 -18.58
N ARG A 8 -4.27 2.57 -18.91
CA ARG A 8 -4.59 2.19 -20.29
C ARG A 8 -5.85 2.92 -20.77
N SER A 9 -6.81 3.11 -19.87
CA SER A 9 -8.07 3.80 -20.14
C SER A 9 -7.87 5.30 -20.38
N THR A 10 -7.00 5.97 -19.61
CA THR A 10 -6.71 7.41 -19.80
C THR A 10 -6.05 7.70 -21.15
N LYS A 11 -5.14 6.84 -21.64
CA LYS A 11 -4.54 7.01 -22.98
C LYS A 11 -5.59 6.96 -24.10
N ASN A 12 -6.54 6.02 -24.01
CA ASN A 12 -7.63 5.91 -24.97
C ASN A 12 -8.61 7.08 -24.87
N LEU A 13 -8.89 7.57 -23.66
CA LEU A 13 -9.76 8.70 -23.41
C LEU A 13 -9.18 9.99 -24.03
N LYS A 14 -7.89 10.27 -23.80
CA LYS A 14 -7.16 11.39 -24.43
C LYS A 14 -7.17 11.30 -25.97
N LYS A 15 -7.15 10.09 -26.54
CA LYS A 15 -7.20 9.89 -28.00
C LYS A 15 -8.59 10.18 -28.57
N LYS A 16 -9.64 9.66 -27.94
CA LYS A 16 -11.03 9.69 -28.44
C LYS A 16 -11.75 11.02 -28.19
N PHE A 17 -11.56 11.64 -27.03
CA PHE A 17 -12.25 12.88 -26.66
C PHE A 17 -11.32 14.08 -26.88
N LYS A 18 -11.76 15.07 -27.66
CA LYS A 18 -10.99 16.30 -27.96
C LYS A 18 -11.31 17.47 -27.04
N LYS A 19 -12.47 17.43 -26.37
CA LYS A 19 -12.92 18.42 -25.39
C LYS A 19 -13.48 17.67 -24.19
N PHE A 20 -12.76 17.69 -23.07
CA PHE A 20 -13.17 17.06 -21.83
C PHE A 20 -12.45 17.71 -20.66
N TYR A 21 -13.03 17.60 -19.46
CA TYR A 21 -12.39 17.89 -18.20
C TYR A 21 -12.34 16.59 -17.41
N GLN A 22 -11.19 16.29 -16.81
CA GLN A 22 -11.01 15.12 -15.96
C GLN A 22 -10.59 15.57 -14.56
N PHE A 23 -11.17 14.95 -13.55
CA PHE A 23 -10.84 15.19 -12.15
C PHE A 23 -10.50 13.85 -11.51
N GLY A 24 -9.47 13.85 -10.67
CA GLY A 24 -9.03 12.68 -9.92
C GLY A 24 -9.13 12.97 -8.43
N PHE A 25 -9.74 12.05 -7.68
CA PHE A 25 -9.73 12.06 -6.22
C PHE A 25 -8.94 10.85 -5.77
N THR A 26 -7.91 11.06 -4.94
CA THR A 26 -7.10 9.98 -4.40
C THR A 26 -6.61 10.36 -3.00
N GLY A 27 -6.62 9.38 -2.09
CA GLY A 27 -5.96 9.51 -0.79
C GLY A 27 -4.48 9.11 -0.83
N THR A 28 -4.05 8.45 -1.90
CA THR A 28 -2.68 7.95 -2.10
C THR A 28 -2.18 8.39 -3.48
N PRO A 29 -1.77 9.66 -3.64
CA PRO A 29 -1.19 10.15 -4.89
C PRO A 29 0.11 9.42 -5.26
N ILE A 30 0.35 9.29 -6.56
CA ILE A 30 1.59 8.74 -7.13
C ILE A 30 2.51 9.92 -7.45
N PHE A 31 3.64 9.94 -6.76
CA PHE A 31 4.76 10.86 -6.90
C PHE A 31 5.89 10.22 -7.71
N GLU A 32 6.93 10.98 -8.04
CA GLU A 32 8.10 10.43 -8.75
C GLU A 32 8.79 9.31 -7.93
N ASP A 33 8.80 9.43 -6.60
CA ASP A 33 9.44 8.46 -5.69
C ASP A 33 8.76 7.07 -5.66
N ASN A 34 7.44 7.01 -5.90
CA ASN A 34 6.68 5.75 -5.93
C ASN A 34 6.20 5.36 -7.34
N ALA A 35 6.61 6.12 -8.36
CA ALA A 35 6.30 5.85 -9.75
C ALA A 35 7.21 4.74 -10.31
N LEU A 36 6.92 3.49 -9.95
CA LEU A 36 7.59 2.28 -10.47
C LEU A 36 7.26 2.04 -11.96
N GLY A 37 7.72 2.94 -12.84
CA GLY A 37 7.46 2.91 -14.28
C GLY A 37 6.04 3.34 -14.68
N THR A 38 5.34 4.09 -13.82
CA THR A 38 4.00 4.63 -14.10
C THR A 38 4.02 6.15 -14.15
N GLU A 39 3.00 6.77 -14.76
CA GLU A 39 2.88 8.23 -14.78
C GLU A 39 2.45 8.73 -13.39
N THR A 40 2.98 9.88 -12.94
CA THR A 40 2.56 10.49 -11.68
C THR A 40 1.13 10.99 -11.74
N THR A 41 0.48 11.12 -10.59
CA THR A 41 -0.88 11.67 -10.50
C THR A 41 -0.93 13.08 -11.10
N GLU A 42 0.10 13.89 -10.87
CA GLU A 42 0.21 15.23 -11.46
C GLU A 42 0.33 15.18 -12.99
N LYS A 43 1.15 14.29 -13.55
CA LYS A 43 1.27 14.14 -15.02
C LYS A 43 -0.06 13.75 -15.68
N VAL A 44 -0.90 13.01 -14.97
CA VAL A 44 -2.17 12.55 -15.53
C VAL A 44 -3.32 13.51 -15.29
N PHE A 45 -3.49 14.04 -14.08
CA PHE A 45 -4.63 14.87 -13.70
C PHE A 45 -4.32 16.38 -13.64
N GLY A 46 -3.04 16.76 -13.70
CA GLY A 46 -2.59 18.14 -13.56
C GLY A 46 -2.38 18.54 -12.10
N THR A 47 -2.45 19.84 -11.85
CA THR A 47 -2.17 20.44 -10.54
C THR A 47 -3.17 19.99 -9.48
N GLN A 48 -2.67 19.77 -8.26
CA GLN A 48 -3.50 19.55 -7.09
C GLN A 48 -4.35 20.80 -6.78
N LEU A 49 -5.67 20.68 -6.95
CA LEU A 49 -6.59 21.80 -6.71
C LEU A 49 -6.84 22.06 -5.21
N HIS A 50 -6.86 21.00 -4.42
CA HIS A 50 -7.04 21.06 -2.97
C HIS A 50 -6.52 19.76 -2.33
N SER A 51 -6.12 19.82 -1.06
CA SER A 51 -5.75 18.64 -0.27
C SER A 51 -6.38 18.69 1.10
N TYR A 52 -6.86 17.53 1.52
CA TYR A 52 -7.26 17.25 2.89
C TYR A 52 -6.56 15.97 3.32
N VAL A 53 -5.50 16.09 4.12
CA VAL A 53 -4.62 14.97 4.44
C VAL A 53 -5.11 14.22 5.68
N ILE A 54 -4.59 13.00 5.89
CA ILE A 54 -4.98 12.19 7.06
C ILE A 54 -4.69 12.88 8.39
N ALA A 55 -3.65 13.72 8.46
CA ALA A 55 -3.35 14.52 9.64
C ALA A 55 -4.46 15.53 9.98
N ASP A 56 -5.04 16.18 8.96
CA ASP A 56 -6.19 17.08 9.14
C ASP A 56 -7.41 16.27 9.56
N ALA A 57 -7.66 15.14 8.90
CA ALA A 57 -8.80 14.27 9.21
C ALA A 57 -8.77 13.73 10.64
N ILE A 58 -7.58 13.43 11.17
CA ILE A 58 -7.37 13.04 12.57
C ILE A 58 -7.58 14.23 13.52
N ARG A 59 -7.08 15.42 13.18
CA ARG A 59 -7.25 16.65 13.98
C ARG A 59 -8.73 17.03 14.11
N ASP A 60 -9.47 16.91 13.01
CA ASP A 60 -10.87 17.31 12.92
C ASP A 60 -11.83 16.20 13.42
N GLU A 61 -11.28 15.14 14.03
CA GLU A 61 -11.99 13.98 14.56
C GLU A 61 -12.91 13.28 13.53
N LYS A 62 -12.56 13.39 12.24
CA LYS A 62 -13.27 12.73 11.14
C LYS A 62 -12.72 11.33 10.85
N VAL A 63 -11.50 11.06 11.27
CA VAL A 63 -10.82 9.77 11.11
C VAL A 63 -10.15 9.38 12.43
N LEU A 64 -10.23 8.09 12.78
CA LEU A 64 -9.59 7.56 13.98
C LEU A 64 -8.07 7.47 13.82
N LYS A 65 -7.37 7.63 14.95
CA LYS A 65 -5.92 7.41 15.02
C LYS A 65 -5.59 5.92 14.89
N PHE A 66 -4.40 5.63 14.38
CA PHE A 66 -3.88 4.27 14.35
C PHE A 66 -3.10 3.96 15.63
N LYS A 67 -3.33 2.76 16.18
CA LYS A 67 -2.43 2.11 17.13
C LYS A 67 -1.67 1.03 16.37
N VAL A 68 -0.40 1.29 16.07
CA VAL A 68 0.45 0.38 15.30
C VAL A 68 1.36 -0.35 16.28
N ASP A 69 1.08 -1.64 16.51
CA ASP A 69 1.87 -2.51 17.37
C ASP A 69 2.45 -3.66 16.54
N TYR A 70 3.72 -3.98 16.77
CA TYR A 70 4.35 -5.17 16.21
C TYR A 70 4.42 -6.27 17.29
N ASN A 71 3.80 -7.41 17.02
CA ASN A 71 3.66 -8.50 17.99
C ASN A 71 4.93 -9.37 18.03
N ASP A 72 5.97 -8.94 18.76
CA ASP A 72 7.28 -9.62 18.88
C ASP A 72 7.28 -10.81 19.86
N VAL A 73 6.41 -11.80 19.64
CA VAL A 73 6.30 -12.99 20.50
C VAL A 73 6.94 -14.24 19.90
N ARG A 74 7.69 -14.10 18.79
CA ARG A 74 8.21 -15.23 17.99
C ARG A 74 9.72 -15.13 17.78
N PRO A 75 10.56 -15.48 18.79
CA PRO A 75 12.01 -15.34 18.70
C PRO A 75 12.63 -16.09 17.53
N GLN A 76 12.05 -17.23 17.14
CA GLN A 76 12.57 -18.11 16.09
C GLN A 76 12.47 -17.50 14.68
N PHE A 77 11.51 -16.60 14.45
CA PHE A 77 11.29 -15.94 13.15
C PHE A 77 11.64 -14.45 13.16
N LYS A 78 12.12 -13.93 14.29
CA LYS A 78 12.36 -12.49 14.51
C LYS A 78 13.31 -11.88 13.48
N SER A 79 14.40 -12.57 13.14
CA SER A 79 15.37 -12.09 12.14
C SER A 79 14.76 -11.98 10.74
N LEU A 80 13.83 -12.87 10.39
CA LEU A 80 13.12 -12.85 9.11
C LEU A 80 12.06 -11.75 9.08
N GLU A 81 11.38 -11.49 10.21
CA GLU A 81 10.36 -10.45 10.29
C GLU A 81 10.94 -9.02 10.41
N GLN A 82 12.23 -8.89 10.76
CA GLN A 82 12.97 -7.63 10.81
C GLN A 82 13.85 -7.38 9.57
N GLU A 83 13.85 -8.29 8.59
CA GLU A 83 14.63 -8.12 7.36
C GLU A 83 14.07 -6.95 6.53
N THR A 84 14.98 -6.09 6.05
CA THR A 84 14.64 -4.90 5.27
C THR A 84 14.99 -5.04 3.79
N ASP A 85 15.79 -6.05 3.43
CA ASP A 85 16.18 -6.34 2.05
C ASP A 85 15.02 -6.96 1.26
N GLU A 86 14.55 -6.25 0.23
CA GLU A 86 13.43 -6.67 -0.61
C GLU A 86 13.67 -8.00 -1.33
N GLN A 87 14.91 -8.27 -1.76
CA GLN A 87 15.23 -9.52 -2.47
C GLN A 87 15.15 -10.70 -1.52
N LYS A 88 15.69 -10.55 -0.30
CA LYS A 88 15.59 -11.59 0.73
C LYS A 88 14.16 -11.80 1.21
N LEU A 89 13.38 -10.72 1.35
CA LEU A 89 11.96 -10.81 1.72
C LEU A 89 11.16 -11.62 0.68
N SER A 90 11.35 -11.33 -0.61
CA SER A 90 10.68 -12.11 -1.68
C SER A 90 11.15 -13.57 -1.71
N ALA A 91 12.44 -13.83 -1.49
CA ALA A 91 12.97 -15.19 -1.39
C ALA A 91 12.47 -15.95 -0.14
N ALA A 92 12.15 -15.23 0.93
CA ALA A 92 11.65 -15.78 2.20
C ALA A 92 10.16 -16.18 2.15
N GLU A 93 9.45 -15.94 1.05
CA GLU A 93 8.07 -16.41 0.80
C GLU A 93 8.02 -17.92 0.50
N ASN A 94 8.57 -18.75 1.39
CA ASN A 94 8.63 -20.19 1.24
C ASN A 94 8.25 -20.91 2.55
N ARG A 95 8.03 -22.23 2.46
CA ARG A 95 7.59 -23.09 3.58
C ARG A 95 8.62 -23.26 4.71
N GLN A 96 9.86 -22.83 4.50
CA GLN A 96 10.93 -22.90 5.52
C GLN A 96 11.09 -21.58 6.28
N ALA A 97 10.55 -20.47 5.74
CA ALA A 97 10.66 -19.12 6.31
C ALA A 97 9.28 -18.55 6.67
N LEU A 98 8.73 -17.62 5.88
CA LEU A 98 7.50 -16.92 6.23
C LEU A 98 6.25 -17.81 6.22
N LEU A 99 6.25 -18.91 5.45
CA LEU A 99 5.15 -19.88 5.39
C LEU A 99 5.38 -21.11 6.27
N HIS A 100 6.30 -21.03 7.25
CA HIS A 100 6.56 -22.14 8.16
C HIS A 100 5.30 -22.52 8.95
N PRO A 101 4.91 -23.80 9.03
CA PRO A 101 3.65 -24.22 9.67
C PRO A 101 3.51 -23.72 11.12
N GLU A 102 4.58 -23.79 11.91
CA GLU A 102 4.56 -23.30 13.30
C GLU A 102 4.36 -21.78 13.38
N ARG A 103 4.96 -21.00 12.47
CA ARG A 103 4.76 -19.54 12.42
C ARG A 103 3.29 -19.21 12.17
N ILE A 104 2.69 -19.87 11.17
CA ILE A 104 1.28 -19.66 10.83
C ILE A 104 0.37 -20.11 11.98
N ARG A 105 0.69 -21.23 12.65
CA ARG A 105 -0.05 -21.72 13.82
C ARG A 105 0.00 -20.72 14.98
N GLU A 106 1.16 -20.19 15.32
CA GLU A 106 1.34 -19.20 16.40
C GLU A 106 0.63 -17.88 16.11
N ILE A 107 0.72 -17.38 14.86
CA ILE A 107 0.00 -16.17 14.42
C ILE A 107 -1.51 -16.40 14.54
N SER A 108 -2.01 -17.52 14.00
CA SER A 108 -3.44 -17.84 14.01
C SER A 108 -3.96 -18.02 15.44
N GLN A 109 -3.21 -18.71 16.30
CA GLN A 109 -3.56 -18.91 17.70
C GLN A 109 -3.61 -17.57 18.45
N TYR A 110 -2.65 -16.68 18.22
CA TYR A 110 -2.67 -15.34 18.81
C TYR A 110 -3.94 -14.58 18.40
N ILE A 111 -4.30 -14.61 17.12
CA ILE A 111 -5.54 -13.98 16.60
C ILE A 111 -6.76 -14.58 17.30
N LEU A 112 -6.91 -15.92 17.33
CA LEU A 112 -8.05 -16.59 17.97
C LEU A 112 -8.15 -16.33 19.48
N THR A 113 -7.03 -16.10 20.15
CA THR A 113 -7.00 -15.86 21.61
C THR A 113 -7.38 -14.42 21.97
N HIS A 114 -7.05 -13.45 21.11
CA HIS A 114 -7.25 -12.02 21.38
C HIS A 114 -8.43 -11.41 20.60
N PHE A 115 -8.93 -12.08 19.58
CA PHE A 115 -10.17 -11.72 18.88
C PHE A 115 -11.35 -12.38 19.61
N ARG A 116 -12.33 -11.57 20.02
CA ARG A 116 -13.56 -12.02 20.69
C ARG A 116 -14.76 -11.81 19.79
#